data_AF-A0A2G3AKJ9-F1
#
_entry.id   AF-A0A2G3AKJ9-F1
#
_cell.length_a   1.000
_cell.length_b   1.000
_cell.length_c   1.000
_cell.angle_alpha   90.00
_cell.angle_beta   90.00
_cell.angle_gamma   90.00
#
_symmetry.space_group_name_H-M   'P 1'
#
loop_
_entity.id
_entity.type
_entity.pdbx_description
1 polymer ?
#
loop_
_entity_poly.entity_id
_entity_poly.type
_entity_poly.pdbx_seq_one_letter_code
_entity_poly.pdbx_strand_id
1 'polypeptide(L)'
;MFHEIPHANAILLKWVLHDLMDEDCVKILKKCKESIPSREKGGKVIIIDILLEVPKQSNEFVRAQHNMDMLMMVLYAAKERTEKEWEKLFTEAGFYEFGCSNNSEKRVSKKYTELSSHLLVTEQNNDLLIKNHENRPIGSAPFPEVNDVHAHHARRG
;
A
#
# COMPACT_ATOMS: atom_id res chain seq x y z
N MET A 1 -6.86 -10.68 -4.73
CA MET A 1 -5.57 -11.27 -5.14
C MET A 1 -5.58 -11.52 -6.65
N PHE A 2 -4.46 -11.28 -7.35
CA PHE A 2 -4.39 -11.45 -8.82
C PHE A 2 -4.66 -12.89 -9.24
N HIS A 3 -5.38 -13.07 -10.34
CA HIS A 3 -5.58 -14.40 -10.94
C HIS A 3 -4.28 -14.92 -11.56
N GLU A 4 -3.57 -14.08 -12.31
CA GLU A 4 -2.34 -14.42 -13.03
C GLU A 4 -1.42 -13.18 -13.13
N ILE A 5 -0.10 -13.41 -13.24
CA ILE A 5 0.87 -12.39 -13.63
C ILE A 5 1.42 -12.78 -15.01
N PRO A 6 1.37 -11.91 -16.03
CA PRO A 6 1.88 -12.24 -17.36
C PRO A 6 3.36 -12.63 -17.34
N HIS A 7 3.74 -13.57 -18.20
CA HIS A 7 5.13 -13.98 -18.31
C HIS A 7 6.02 -12.82 -18.80
N ALA A 8 7.12 -12.57 -18.11
CA ALA A 8 8.05 -11.48 -18.43
C ALA A 8 9.49 -11.82 -18.03
N ASN A 9 10.49 -11.21 -18.68
CA ASN A 9 11.90 -11.36 -18.27
C ASN A 9 12.19 -10.69 -16.92
N ALA A 10 11.42 -9.65 -16.58
CA ALA A 10 11.53 -8.94 -15.33
C ALA A 10 10.15 -8.49 -14.86
N ILE A 11 9.90 -8.59 -13.55
CA ILE A 11 8.72 -8.02 -12.90
C ILE A 11 9.17 -6.91 -11.97
N LEU A 12 8.55 -5.74 -12.06
CA LEU A 12 8.79 -4.60 -11.18
C LEU A 12 7.60 -4.40 -10.25
N LEU A 13 7.84 -4.48 -8.95
CA LEU A 13 6.87 -4.17 -7.90
C LEU A 13 7.33 -2.90 -7.18
N LYS A 14 6.73 -1.77 -7.54
CA LYS A 14 7.05 -0.48 -6.94
C LYS A 14 5.87 -0.04 -6.08
N TRP A 15 6.09 0.08 -4.77
CA TRP A 15 5.06 0.53 -3.83
C TRP A 15 3.79 -0.33 -3.90
N VAL A 16 4.00 -1.63 -3.72
CA VAL A 16 2.92 -2.62 -3.79
C VAL A 16 2.94 -3.49 -2.54
N LEU A 17 4.13 -3.88 -2.10
CA LEU A 17 4.27 -4.90 -1.08
C LEU A 17 4.22 -4.30 0.34
N HIS A 18 4.56 -3.02 0.52
CA HIS A 18 4.34 -2.32 1.79
C HIS A 18 2.87 -2.12 2.19
N ASP A 19 1.93 -2.17 1.24
CA ASP A 19 0.48 -2.09 1.50
C ASP A 19 -0.13 -3.45 1.92
N LEU A 20 0.69 -4.51 1.98
CA LEU A 20 0.21 -5.89 2.15
C LEU A 20 0.85 -6.55 3.36
N MET A 21 0.12 -7.52 3.92
CA MET A 21 0.63 -8.39 4.98
C MET A 21 1.67 -9.38 4.45
N ASP A 22 2.50 -9.91 5.33
CA ASP A 22 3.61 -10.82 4.97
C ASP A 22 3.11 -12.05 4.18
N GLU A 23 1.97 -12.63 4.57
CA GLU A 23 1.39 -13.79 3.89
C GLU A 23 1.00 -13.47 2.44
N ASP A 24 0.43 -12.30 2.20
CA ASP A 24 0.01 -11.88 0.86
C ASP A 24 1.20 -11.46 -0.01
N CYS A 25 2.22 -10.84 0.58
CA CYS A 25 3.50 -10.60 -0.07
C CYS A 25 4.11 -11.90 -0.59
N VAL A 26 4.20 -12.95 0.25
CA VAL A 26 4.74 -14.25 -0.16
C VAL A 26 3.94 -14.84 -1.31
N LYS A 27 2.60 -14.78 -1.26
CA LYS A 27 1.77 -15.32 -2.34
C LYS A 27 1.97 -14.55 -3.66
N ILE A 28 2.15 -13.23 -3.63
CA ILE A 28 2.46 -12.42 -4.83
C ILE A 28 3.85 -12.76 -5.36
N LEU A 29 4.85 -12.87 -4.49
CA LEU A 29 6.22 -13.21 -4.88
C LEU A 29 6.30 -14.61 -5.51
N LYS A 30 5.53 -15.59 -5.01
CA LYS A 30 5.41 -16.92 -5.63
C LYS A 30 4.86 -16.84 -7.05
N LYS A 31 3.78 -16.08 -7.27
CA LYS A 31 3.26 -15.83 -8.62
C LYS A 31 4.27 -15.14 -9.52
N CYS A 32 5.01 -14.16 -8.99
CA CYS A 32 6.08 -13.49 -9.76
C CYS A 32 7.16 -14.49 -10.19
N LYS A 33 7.54 -15.41 -9.30
CA LYS A 33 8.52 -16.45 -9.58
C LYS A 33 8.06 -17.41 -10.69
N GLU A 34 6.78 -17.78 -10.69
CA GLU A 34 6.17 -18.61 -11.74
C GLU A 34 6.13 -17.91 -13.10
N SER A 35 6.04 -16.58 -13.09
CA SER A 35 5.91 -15.75 -14.30
C SER A 35 7.24 -15.24 -14.87
N ILE A 36 8.39 -15.59 -14.29
CA ILE A 36 9.71 -15.23 -14.83
C ILE A 36 10.49 -16.46 -15.32
N PRO A 37 11.38 -16.30 -16.31
CA PRO A 37 12.34 -17.33 -16.66
C PRO A 37 13.25 -17.72 -15.49
N SER A 38 13.97 -18.83 -15.62
CA SER A 38 15.02 -19.17 -14.67
C SER A 38 16.06 -18.07 -14.58
N ARG A 39 16.79 -18.03 -13.46
CA ARG A 39 17.87 -17.06 -13.27
C ARG A 39 18.96 -17.14 -14.34
N GLU A 40 19.32 -18.34 -14.79
CA GLU A 40 20.27 -18.55 -15.89
C GLU A 40 19.81 -17.88 -17.20
N LYS A 41 18.50 -17.74 -17.38
CA LYS A 41 17.87 -17.04 -18.51
C LYS A 41 17.60 -15.56 -18.21
N GLY A 42 18.11 -15.03 -17.10
CA GLY A 42 18.04 -13.62 -16.72
C GLY A 42 16.73 -13.19 -16.06
N GLY A 43 15.88 -14.12 -15.62
CA GLY A 43 14.64 -13.81 -14.90
C GLY A 43 14.90 -13.07 -13.59
N LYS A 44 14.17 -11.98 -13.34
CA LYS A 44 14.34 -11.16 -12.13
C LYS A 44 13.03 -10.56 -11.61
N VAL A 45 12.91 -10.44 -10.29
CA VAL A 45 11.90 -9.61 -9.63
C VAL A 45 12.62 -8.42 -9.00
N ILE A 46 12.15 -7.21 -9.26
CA ILE A 46 12.72 -5.98 -8.74
C ILE A 46 11.66 -5.34 -7.84
N ILE A 47 12.03 -5.09 -6.60
CA ILE A 47 11.18 -4.36 -5.65
C ILE A 47 11.76 -2.96 -5.46
N ILE A 48 10.89 -1.96 -5.54
CA ILE A 48 11.21 -0.59 -5.15
C ILE A 48 10.24 -0.20 -4.05
N ASP A 49 10.67 -0.38 -2.81
CA ASP A 49 9.89 -0.06 -1.62
C ASP A 49 10.74 0.59 -0.54
N ILE A 50 10.10 1.04 0.55
CA ILE A 50 10.83 1.57 1.70
C ILE A 50 11.54 0.42 2.41
N LEU A 51 12.84 0.62 2.63
CA LEU A 51 13.65 -0.25 3.47
C LEU A 51 13.72 0.38 4.85
N LEU A 52 13.14 -0.26 5.87
CA LEU A 52 13.21 0.23 7.24
C LEU A 52 14.62 0.00 7.80
N GLU A 53 15.32 1.08 8.12
CA GLU A 53 16.65 1.00 8.73
C GLU A 53 16.57 0.92 10.25
N VAL A 54 17.44 0.11 10.85
CA VAL A 54 17.67 0.18 12.30
C VAL A 54 18.47 1.45 12.58
N PRO A 55 17.94 2.43 13.31
CA PRO A 55 18.59 3.74 13.42
C PRO A 55 19.96 3.64 14.08
N LYS A 56 21.01 4.12 13.39
CA LYS A 56 22.31 4.42 14.01
C LYS A 56 22.32 5.82 14.65
N GLN A 57 21.55 6.76 14.08
CA GLN A 57 21.28 8.11 14.58
C GLN A 57 19.89 8.57 14.08
N SER A 58 19.21 9.42 14.85
CA SER A 58 17.93 10.01 14.41
C SER A 58 18.18 11.17 13.45
N ASN A 59 17.69 11.05 12.22
CA ASN A 59 17.61 12.15 11.26
C ASN A 59 16.20 12.23 10.66
N GLU A 60 15.93 13.23 9.84
CA GLU A 60 14.60 13.41 9.22
C GLU A 60 14.17 12.23 8.35
N PHE A 61 15.13 11.54 7.74
CA PHE A 61 14.89 10.36 6.92
C PHE A 61 14.38 9.18 7.76
N VAL A 62 15.04 8.89 8.88
CA VAL A 62 14.59 7.88 9.85
C VAL A 62 13.20 8.21 10.38
N ARG A 63 12.92 9.48 10.69
CA ARG A 63 11.57 9.92 11.10
C ARG A 63 10.53 9.66 10.02
N ALA A 64 10.83 9.97 8.76
CA ALA A 64 9.93 9.72 7.64
C ALA A 64 9.63 8.22 7.46
N GLN A 65 10.63 7.34 7.62
CA GLN A 65 10.43 5.88 7.57
C GLN A 65 9.47 5.39 8.66
N HIS A 66 9.66 5.80 9.92
CA HIS A 66 8.80 5.38 11.04
C HIS A 66 7.37 5.91 10.89
N ASN A 67 7.21 7.14 10.38
CA ASN A 67 5.89 7.68 10.13
C ASN A 67 5.17 6.93 8.99
N MET A 68 5.90 6.52 7.94
CA MET A 68 5.35 5.66 6.89
C MET A 68 4.94 4.29 7.45
N ASP A 69 5.74 3.69 8.31
CA ASP A 69 5.40 2.43 8.99
C ASP A 69 4.11 2.55 9.82
N MET A 70 3.98 3.60 10.62
CA MET A 70 2.75 3.89 11.34
C MET A 70 1.55 4.10 10.39
N LEU A 71 1.76 4.78 9.26
CA LEU A 71 0.72 5.00 8.27
C LEU A 71 0.25 3.68 7.62
N MET A 72 1.17 2.80 7.25
CA MET A 72 0.84 1.49 6.68
C MET A 72 0.08 0.61 7.68
N MET A 73 0.45 0.68 8.96
CA MET A 73 -0.26 -0.02 10.04
C MET A 73 -1.71 0.48 10.16
N VAL A 74 -1.93 1.80 10.13
CA VAL A 74 -3.27 2.40 10.30
C VAL A 74 -4.16 2.19 9.08
N LEU A 75 -3.62 2.34 7.87
CA LEU A 75 -4.43 2.30 6.64
C LEU A 75 -4.64 0.89 6.10
N TYR A 76 -3.66 0.00 6.23
CA TYR A 76 -3.64 -1.28 5.54
C TYR A 76 -3.41 -2.48 6.45
N ALA A 77 -3.25 -2.26 7.76
CA ALA A 77 -2.77 -3.28 8.70
C ALA A 77 -1.46 -3.94 8.21
N ALA A 78 -0.64 -3.15 7.50
CA ALA A 78 0.62 -3.57 6.90
C ALA A 78 1.80 -2.85 7.58
N LYS A 79 3.02 -3.05 7.08
CA LYS A 79 4.24 -2.50 7.68
C LYS A 79 5.31 -2.21 6.64
N GLU A 80 6.16 -1.25 6.96
CA GLU A 80 7.46 -1.13 6.31
C GLU A 80 8.40 -2.22 6.85
N ARG A 81 9.33 -2.67 6.00
CA ARG A 81 10.11 -3.88 6.29
C ARG A 81 11.60 -3.60 6.32
N THR A 82 12.26 -4.20 7.30
CA THR A 82 13.72 -4.24 7.38
C THR A 82 14.30 -5.17 6.31
N GLU A 83 15.60 -5.04 6.04
CA GLU A 83 16.30 -5.92 5.09
C GLU A 83 16.13 -7.40 5.41
N LYS A 84 16.19 -7.76 6.71
CA LYS A 84 16.02 -9.15 7.18
C LYS A 84 14.60 -9.67 6.94
N GLU A 85 13.59 -8.83 7.10
CA GLU A 85 12.21 -9.21 6.83
C GLU A 85 11.99 -9.39 5.33
N TRP A 86 12.56 -8.52 4.48
CA TRP A 86 12.56 -8.74 3.03
C TRP A 86 13.23 -10.06 2.65
N GLU A 87 14.43 -10.33 3.16
CA GLU A 87 15.15 -11.58 2.92
C GLU A 87 14.31 -12.81 3.30
N LYS A 88 13.63 -12.76 4.45
CA LYS A 88 12.71 -13.81 4.88
C LYS A 88 11.56 -14.02 3.89
N LEU A 89 10.90 -12.96 3.42
CA LEU A 89 9.81 -13.07 2.44
C LEU A 89 10.28 -13.68 1.12
N PHE A 90 11.44 -13.27 0.62
CA PHE A 90 12.03 -13.83 -0.59
C PHE A 90 12.35 -15.32 -0.42
N THR A 91 12.92 -15.69 0.72
CA THR A 91 13.24 -17.08 1.06
C THR A 91 11.97 -17.95 1.11
N GLU A 92 10.91 -17.47 1.77
CA GLU A 92 9.62 -18.17 1.86
C GLU A 92 8.89 -18.28 0.50
N ALA A 93 9.11 -17.31 -0.39
CA ALA A 93 8.67 -17.36 -1.78
C ALA A 93 9.56 -18.25 -2.67
N GLY A 94 10.66 -18.78 -2.13
CA GLY A 94 11.57 -19.72 -2.80
C GLY A 94 12.63 -19.05 -3.66
N PHE A 95 12.96 -17.78 -3.44
CA PHE A 95 14.14 -17.15 -4.04
C PHE A 95 15.37 -17.51 -3.20
N TYR A 96 16.47 -17.87 -3.88
CA TYR A 96 17.71 -18.31 -3.23
C TYR A 96 18.79 -17.24 -3.22
N GLU A 97 18.56 -16.12 -3.92
CA GLU A 97 19.45 -14.96 -3.89
C GLU A 97 18.63 -13.69 -3.75
N PHE A 98 19.10 -12.84 -2.85
CA PHE A 98 18.54 -11.54 -2.53
C PHE A 98 19.68 -10.52 -2.48
N GLY A 99 19.46 -9.37 -3.11
CA GLY A 99 20.39 -8.25 -3.05
C GLY A 99 19.62 -6.99 -2.73
N CYS A 100 20.06 -6.26 -1.70
CA CYS A 100 19.48 -4.99 -1.30
C CYS A 100 20.47 -3.86 -1.56
N SER A 101 19.98 -2.75 -2.11
CA SER A 101 20.75 -1.52 -2.24
C SER A 101 19.92 -0.35 -1.75
N ASN A 102 20.45 0.42 -0.81
CA ASN A 102 19.77 1.58 -0.27
C ASN A 102 20.16 2.84 -1.05
N ASN A 103 19.19 3.50 -1.68
CA ASN A 103 19.40 4.71 -2.50
C ASN A 103 18.52 5.89 -2.02
N SER A 104 18.09 5.87 -0.76
CA SER A 104 16.82 6.49 -0.35
C SER A 104 16.87 7.93 0.15
N GLU A 105 18.05 8.51 0.43
CA GLU A 105 18.16 9.70 1.28
C GLU A 105 17.28 10.89 0.85
N LYS A 106 17.05 11.09 -0.46
CA LYS A 106 16.31 12.27 -0.98
C LYS A 106 14.86 12.02 -1.39
N ARG A 107 14.44 10.77 -1.62
CA ARG A 107 13.14 10.48 -2.27
C ARG A 107 12.00 10.17 -1.29
N VAL A 108 12.30 9.59 -0.14
CA VAL A 108 11.31 9.25 0.89
C VAL A 108 10.74 10.53 1.52
N SER A 109 11.59 11.51 1.81
CA SER A 109 11.19 12.82 2.35
C SER A 109 10.17 13.54 1.47
N LYS A 110 10.36 13.59 0.14
CA LYS A 110 9.41 14.27 -0.77
C LYS A 110 8.02 13.64 -0.75
N LYS A 111 7.95 12.31 -0.74
CA LYS A 111 6.68 11.55 -0.72
C LYS A 111 6.00 11.64 0.64
N TYR A 112 6.77 11.71 1.73
CA TYR A 112 6.25 12.02 3.05
C TYR A 112 5.57 13.40 3.09
N THR A 113 6.15 14.44 2.46
CA THR A 113 5.51 15.76 2.37
C THR A 113 4.17 15.69 1.64
N GLU A 114 4.09 14.94 0.54
CA GLU A 114 2.85 14.76 -0.23
C GLU A 114 1.78 14.01 0.60
N LEU A 115 2.13 12.91 1.27
CA LEU A 115 1.20 12.14 2.10
C LEU A 115 0.76 12.87 3.38
N SER A 116 1.68 13.57 4.06
CA SER A 116 1.34 14.41 5.22
C SER A 116 0.34 15.49 4.82
N SER A 117 0.50 16.07 3.63
CA SER A 117 -0.44 17.06 3.08
C SER A 117 -1.83 16.46 2.87
N HIS A 118 -1.91 15.26 2.29
CA HIS A 118 -3.18 14.56 2.11
C HIS A 118 -3.86 14.19 3.44
N LEU A 119 -3.11 13.68 4.42
CA LEU A 119 -3.66 13.34 5.73
C LEU A 119 -4.21 14.59 6.43
N LEU A 120 -3.47 15.70 6.39
CA LEU A 120 -3.91 16.98 6.97
C LEU A 120 -5.20 17.48 6.33
N VAL A 121 -5.33 17.37 5.00
CA VAL A 121 -6.56 17.72 4.27
C VAL A 121 -7.72 16.81 4.68
N THR A 122 -7.45 15.52 4.90
CA THR A 122 -8.48 14.56 5.31
C THR A 122 -8.96 14.83 6.74
N GLU A 123 -8.05 15.18 7.65
CA GLU A 123 -8.35 15.60 9.02
C GLU A 123 -9.18 16.88 9.04
N GLN A 124 -8.79 17.90 8.26
CA GLN A 124 -9.57 19.13 8.11
C GLN A 124 -10.97 18.86 7.55
N ASN A 125 -11.10 17.94 6.59
CA ASN A 125 -12.41 17.56 6.03
C ASN A 125 -13.28 16.84 7.07
N ASN A 126 -12.69 15.98 7.91
CA ASN A 126 -13.41 15.29 8.99
C ASN A 126 -13.89 16.27 10.07
N ASP A 127 -13.07 17.24 10.47
CA ASP A 127 -13.46 18.29 11.41
C ASP A 127 -14.61 19.14 10.87
N LEU A 128 -14.58 19.46 9.57
CA LEU A 128 -15.67 20.18 8.91
C LEU A 128 -16.96 19.35 8.88
N LEU A 129 -16.88 18.04 8.66
CA LEU A 129 -18.03 17.14 8.71
C LEU A 129 -18.68 17.12 10.10
N ILE A 130 -17.88 17.05 11.16
CA ILE A 130 -18.38 17.09 12.54
C ILE A 130 -19.07 18.43 12.83
N LYS A 131 -18.43 19.55 12.47
CA LYS A 131 -19.02 20.89 12.65
C LYS A 131 -20.31 21.07 11.84
N ASN A 132 -20.40 20.52 10.63
CA ASN A 132 -21.62 20.56 9.82
C ASN A 132 -22.76 19.75 10.46
N HIS A 133 -22.44 18.61 11.07
CA HIS A 133 -23.42 17.82 11.82
C HIS A 133 -23.93 18.56 13.06
N GLU A 134 -23.03 19.18 13.84
CA GLU A 134 -23.39 19.95 15.04
C GLU A 134 -24.21 21.20 14.75
N ASN A 135 -23.92 21.87 13.62
CA ASN A 135 -24.65 23.07 13.19
C ASN A 135 -25.95 22.74 12.44
N ARG A 136 -26.29 21.45 12.28
CA ARG A 136 -27.52 21.02 11.61
C ARG A 136 -28.72 21.41 12.47
N PRO A 137 -29.65 22.27 11.99
CA PRO A 137 -30.83 22.63 12.77
C PRO A 137 -31.71 21.40 13.00
N ILE A 138 -32.21 21.26 14.23
CA ILE A 138 -33.13 20.20 14.66
C ILE A 138 -34.37 20.27 13.78
N GLY A 139 -34.64 19.21 13.02
CA GLY A 139 -35.79 19.12 12.09
C GLY A 139 -35.46 19.29 10.60
N SER A 140 -34.19 19.39 10.21
CA SER A 140 -33.80 19.39 8.79
C SER A 140 -34.05 18.04 8.11
N ALA A 141 -34.63 18.08 6.90
CA ALA A 141 -35.03 16.90 6.15
C ALA A 141 -33.84 15.94 5.90
N PRO A 142 -34.05 14.60 5.91
CA PRO A 142 -33.03 13.63 5.49
C PRO A 142 -32.59 13.90 4.05
N PHE A 143 -31.33 13.60 3.73
CA PHE A 143 -30.87 13.64 2.35
C PHE A 143 -31.67 12.63 1.53
N PRO A 144 -32.15 12.98 0.32
CA PRO A 144 -32.85 12.03 -0.53
C PRO A 144 -31.90 10.90 -0.91
N GLU A 145 -32.32 9.68 -0.63
CA GLU A 145 -31.58 8.45 -0.91
C GLU A 145 -31.57 8.24 -2.43
N VAL A 146 -30.42 8.47 -3.07
CA VAL A 146 -30.25 8.28 -4.52
C VAL A 146 -30.00 6.80 -4.78
N ASN A 147 -31.04 5.99 -4.64
CA ASN A 147 -31.13 4.65 -5.21
C ASN A 147 -32.58 4.15 -5.12
N ASP A 148 -33.36 4.46 -6.15
CA ASP A 148 -34.42 3.53 -6.55
C ASP A 148 -34.68 3.68 -8.06
N VAL A 149 -33.89 2.97 -8.85
CA VAL A 149 -34.10 2.81 -10.28
C VAL A 149 -34.41 1.33 -10.54
N HIS A 150 -35.68 1.09 -10.90
CA HIS A 150 -36.25 -0.05 -11.63
C HIS A 150 -36.48 -1.40 -10.92
N ALA A 151 -37.74 -1.64 -10.53
CA ALA A 151 -38.52 -2.86 -10.84
C ALA A 151 -40.00 -2.55 -10.53
N HIS A 152 -40.95 -2.55 -11.47
CA HIS A 152 -41.53 -3.77 -12.01
C HIS A 152 -42.31 -3.47 -13.30
N HIS A 153 -41.89 -4.08 -14.40
CA HIS A 153 -42.85 -4.66 -15.33
C HIS A 153 -43.54 -5.84 -14.63
N ALA A 154 -44.87 -5.75 -14.43
CA ALA A 154 -45.84 -6.84 -14.63
C ALA A 154 -47.20 -6.48 -13.99
N ARG A 155 -48.18 -6.11 -14.81
CA ARG A 155 -49.41 -6.90 -15.05
C ARG A 155 -50.38 -6.10 -15.91
N ARG A 156 -50.69 -6.66 -17.08
CA ARG A 156 -51.90 -6.38 -17.85
C ARG A 156 -53.12 -6.80 -17.04
N GLY A 157 -54.21 -6.06 -17.22
CA GLY A 157 -55.58 -6.36 -16.81
C GLY A 157 -56.46 -5.23 -17.28
#